data_AF-S4PQV7-F1
#
_entry.id   AF-S4PQV7-F1
#
_cell.length_a   1.000
_cell.length_b   1.000
_cell.length_c   1.000
_cell.angle_alpha   90.00
_cell.angle_beta   90.00
_cell.angle_gamma   90.00
#
_symmetry.space_group_name_H-M   'P 1'
#
loop_
_entity.id
_entity.type
_entity.pdbx_description
1 polymer ?
#
loop_
_entity_poly.entity_id
_entity_poly.type
_entity_poly.pdbx_seq_one_letter_code
_entity_poly.pdbx_strand_id
1 'polypeptide(L)'
;TREGILKERTECAPTNGYYFLPLYEKGEYILKVHPPAGWSFEPSKVELLIDGETDQCSTGEDINFVFNGFGITGKVITAGQKQGPSGINVELVNENGDVRHTVTSVGGDFHFTPV
;
A
#
# COMPACT_ATOMS: atom_id res chain seq x y z
N THR A 1 13.74 -10.33 3.02
CA THR A 1 14.21 -11.31 2.02
C THR A 1 13.07 -12.22 1.61
N ARG A 2 13.23 -13.12 0.63
CA ARG A 2 12.19 -14.10 0.24
C ARG A 2 11.75 -15.01 1.39
N GLU A 3 12.66 -15.28 2.33
CA GLU A 3 12.40 -16.02 3.58
C GLU A 3 11.61 -15.21 4.63
N GLY A 4 11.23 -13.96 4.33
CA GLY A 4 10.49 -13.10 5.26
C GLY A 4 11.35 -12.43 6.34
N ILE A 5 12.67 -12.64 6.34
CA ILE A 5 13.58 -12.00 7.30
C ILE A 5 13.69 -10.50 6.97
N LEU A 6 13.38 -9.68 7.97
CA LEU A 6 13.61 -8.23 7.93
C LEU A 6 15.12 -7.98 8.12
N LYS A 7 15.70 -7.24 7.19
CA LYS A 7 17.13 -6.90 7.22
C LYS A 7 17.35 -5.50 7.78
N GLU A 8 16.58 -4.53 7.29
CA GLU A 8 16.73 -3.12 7.68
C GLU A 8 15.40 -2.38 7.52
N ARG A 9 15.22 -1.27 8.25
CA ARG A 9 14.07 -0.37 8.11
C ARG A 9 14.48 1.07 8.35
N THR A 10 14.08 1.97 7.45
CA THR A 10 14.20 3.42 7.64
C THR A 10 12.83 4.09 7.56
N GLU A 11 12.73 5.26 8.19
CA GLU A 11 11.64 6.20 7.91
C GLU A 11 11.96 7.03 6.66
N CYS A 12 10.92 7.48 5.98
CA CYS A 12 11.05 8.40 4.85
C CYS A 12 11.18 9.85 5.35
N ALA A 13 11.91 10.68 4.62
CA ALA A 13 11.99 12.10 4.89
C ALA A 13 10.60 12.75 4.77
N PRO A 14 10.17 13.56 5.76
CA PRO A 14 8.79 14.04 5.82
C PRO A 14 8.44 15.07 4.74
N THR A 15 9.42 15.73 4.14
CA THR A 15 9.21 16.83 3.19
C THR A 15 9.14 16.38 1.74
N ASN A 16 9.84 15.30 1.37
CA ASN A 16 9.97 14.85 -0.02
C ASN A 16 9.86 13.33 -0.20
N GLY A 17 9.61 12.57 0.89
CA GLY A 17 9.48 11.12 0.84
C GLY A 17 10.78 10.37 0.57
N TYR A 18 11.92 11.06 0.51
CA TYR A 18 13.20 10.43 0.19
C TYR A 18 13.67 9.52 1.32
N TYR A 19 14.33 8.42 1.00
CA TYR A 19 14.76 7.42 1.99
C TYR A 19 16.11 6.83 1.60
N PHE A 20 16.87 6.39 2.59
CA PHE A 20 18.14 5.69 2.40
C PHE A 20 18.15 4.42 3.24
N LEU A 21 18.40 3.29 2.58
CA LEU A 21 18.50 1.99 3.24
C LEU A 21 19.81 1.34 2.80
N PRO A 22 20.82 1.26 3.68
CA PRO A 22 22.11 0.66 3.31
C PRO A 22 21.96 -0.85 3.12
N LEU A 23 22.59 -1.38 2.06
CA LEU A 23 22.72 -2.81 1.80
C LEU A 23 24.20 -3.18 1.75
N TYR A 24 24.58 -4.22 2.50
CA TYR A 24 25.99 -4.64 2.65
C TYR A 24 26.30 -5.98 1.98
N GLU A 25 25.27 -6.78 1.70
CA GLU A 25 25.41 -8.14 1.18
C GLU A 25 24.73 -8.24 -0.18
N LYS A 26 25.33 -9.04 -1.07
CA LYS A 26 24.72 -9.43 -2.34
C LYS A 26 23.60 -10.44 -2.08
N GLY A 27 22.58 -10.44 -2.93
CA GLY A 27 21.49 -11.43 -2.85
C GLY A 27 20.12 -10.89 -3.23
N GLU A 28 19.09 -11.66 -2.87
CA GLU A 28 17.71 -11.37 -3.22
C GLU A 28 16.95 -10.70 -2.06
N TYR A 29 16.44 -9.50 -2.32
CA TYR A 29 15.72 -8.67 -1.36
C TYR A 29 14.32 -8.32 -1.88
N ILE A 30 13.45 -7.98 -0.94
CA ILE A 30 12.15 -7.40 -1.24
C ILE A 30 12.08 -6.11 -0.45
N LEU A 31 12.12 -4.98 -1.15
CA LEU A 31 11.91 -3.67 -0.58
C LEU A 31 10.40 -3.39 -0.54
N LYS A 32 9.87 -2.98 0.63
CA LYS A 32 8.45 -2.72 0.83
C LYS A 32 8.26 -1.37 1.48
N VAL A 33 7.26 -0.62 1.04
CA VAL A 33 6.77 0.56 1.74
C VAL A 33 5.77 0.12 2.81
N HIS A 34 5.88 0.70 4.01
CA HIS A 34 4.95 0.50 5.11
C HIS A 34 4.19 1.79 5.37
N PRO A 35 3.09 2.03 4.64
CA PRO A 35 2.38 3.29 4.74
C PRO A 35 1.39 3.32 5.91
N PRO A 36 0.91 4.51 6.32
CA PRO A 36 -0.19 4.61 7.27
C PRO A 36 -1.45 3.87 6.79
N ALA A 37 -2.33 3.52 7.72
CA ALA A 37 -3.57 2.83 7.39
C ALA A 37 -4.40 3.65 6.38
N GLY A 38 -4.84 2.98 5.31
CA GLY A 38 -5.61 3.61 4.25
C GLY A 38 -4.78 4.41 3.24
N TRP A 39 -3.46 4.35 3.24
CA TRP A 39 -2.65 4.94 2.17
C TRP A 39 -2.24 3.85 1.18
N SER A 40 -2.18 4.21 -0.11
CA SER A 40 -1.71 3.30 -1.14
C SER A 40 -0.52 3.84 -1.90
N PHE A 41 0.39 2.93 -2.23
CA PHE A 41 1.56 3.19 -3.04
C PHE A 41 1.69 2.14 -4.14
N GLU A 42 2.14 2.56 -5.33
CA GLU A 42 2.45 1.67 -6.45
C GLU A 42 3.90 1.88 -6.94
N PRO A 43 4.69 0.81 -7.09
CA PRO A 43 4.38 -0.54 -6.62
C PRO A 43 4.36 -0.59 -5.08
N SER A 44 3.65 -1.54 -4.47
CA SER A 44 3.68 -1.71 -3.00
C SER A 44 4.98 -2.39 -2.49
N LYS A 45 5.71 -3.05 -3.40
CA LYS A 45 6.99 -3.71 -3.16
C LYS A 45 7.81 -3.80 -4.44
N VAL A 46 9.13 -3.86 -4.30
CA VAL A 46 10.07 -4.10 -5.41
C VAL A 46 10.95 -5.29 -5.06
N GLU A 47 11.10 -6.23 -5.99
CA GLU A 47 12.07 -7.32 -5.86
C GLU A 47 13.42 -6.84 -6.38
N LEU A 48 14.48 -7.05 -5.60
CA LEU A 48 15.83 -6.59 -5.91
C LEU A 48 16.78 -7.78 -5.93
N LEU A 49 17.56 -7.89 -6.99
CA LEU A 49 18.67 -8.84 -7.12
C LEU A 49 19.97 -8.05 -7.09
N ILE A 50 20.59 -7.97 -5.92
CA ILE A 50 21.80 -7.17 -5.71
C ILE A 50 23.03 -7.99 -6.10
N ASP A 51 23.68 -7.62 -7.18
CA ASP A 51 24.88 -8.28 -7.71
C ASP A 51 26.16 -7.45 -7.48
N GLY A 52 26.03 -6.17 -7.12
CA GLY A 52 27.14 -5.26 -6.86
C GLY A 52 27.75 -4.63 -8.12
N GLU A 53 27.16 -4.83 -9.30
CA GLU A 53 27.71 -4.38 -10.58
C GLU A 53 26.67 -3.81 -11.54
N THR A 54 25.58 -4.55 -11.79
CA THR A 54 24.57 -4.20 -12.81
C THR A 54 23.19 -3.92 -12.23
N ASP A 55 22.98 -4.24 -10.96
CA ASP A 55 21.71 -3.96 -10.29
C ASP A 55 21.45 -2.47 -10.10
N GLN A 56 20.18 -2.10 -9.94
CA GLN A 56 19.71 -0.72 -9.84
C GLN A 56 20.39 0.07 -8.72
N CYS A 57 20.72 -0.58 -7.59
CA CYS A 57 21.40 0.09 -6.49
C CYS A 57 22.87 0.35 -6.86
N SER A 58 23.54 -0.59 -7.51
CA SER A 58 24.93 -0.49 -7.95
C SER A 58 25.13 0.51 -9.10
N THR A 59 24.13 0.72 -9.94
CA THR A 59 24.14 1.72 -11.03
C THR A 59 23.64 3.10 -10.59
N GLY A 60 23.20 3.25 -9.34
CA GLY A 60 22.73 4.53 -8.79
C GLY A 60 21.36 4.96 -9.29
N GLU A 61 20.50 4.00 -9.66
CA GLU A 61 19.10 4.25 -10.04
C GLU A 61 18.20 4.41 -8.80
N ASP A 62 17.25 5.34 -8.88
CA ASP A 62 16.27 5.54 -7.83
C ASP A 62 15.16 4.48 -7.89
N ILE A 63 14.82 3.90 -6.73
CA ILE A 63 13.65 3.05 -6.56
C ILE A 63 12.50 3.89 -6.03
N ASN A 64 11.49 4.14 -6.86
CA ASN A 64 10.39 5.03 -6.53
C ASN A 64 9.11 4.27 -6.13
N PHE A 65 8.45 4.77 -5.09
CA PHE A 65 7.12 4.35 -4.66
C PHE A 65 6.17 5.52 -4.87
N VAL A 66 5.18 5.38 -5.76
CA VAL A 66 4.25 6.46 -6.10
C VAL A 66 3.07 6.42 -5.15
N PHE A 67 2.80 7.51 -4.45
CA PHE A 67 1.56 7.65 -3.68
C PHE A 67 0.37 7.74 -4.63
N ASN A 68 -0.51 6.74 -4.59
CA ASN A 68 -1.66 6.67 -5.47
C ASN A 68 -2.91 7.33 -4.89
N GLY A 69 -3.02 7.40 -3.56
CA GLY A 69 -4.19 7.95 -2.91
C GLY A 69 -4.55 7.26 -1.61
N PHE A 70 -5.77 7.54 -1.16
CA PHE A 70 -6.30 7.04 0.10
C PHE A 70 -7.38 6.00 -0.16
N GLY A 71 -7.45 5.00 0.71
CA GLY A 71 -8.58 4.10 0.80
C GLY A 71 -9.73 4.78 1.53
N ILE A 72 -10.93 4.67 0.98
CA ILE A 72 -12.15 5.14 1.62
C ILE A 72 -12.71 3.98 2.43
N THR A 73 -12.98 4.20 3.71
CA THR A 73 -13.58 3.19 4.59
C THR A 73 -14.82 3.76 5.28
N GLY A 74 -15.74 2.88 5.63
CA GLY A 74 -16.96 3.28 6.33
C GLY A 74 -17.72 2.08 6.86
N LYS A 75 -18.86 2.33 7.50
CA LYS A 75 -19.74 1.30 8.04
C LYS A 75 -21.19 1.62 7.70
N VAL A 76 -21.89 0.66 7.11
CA VAL A 76 -23.34 0.69 6.95
C VAL A 76 -23.98 0.17 8.24
N ILE A 77 -24.89 0.92 8.84
CA ILE A 77 -25.63 0.50 10.05
C ILE A 77 -27.13 0.60 9.83
N THR A 78 -27.89 -0.35 10.39
CA THR A 78 -29.35 -0.24 10.46
C THR A 78 -29.73 0.72 11.58
N ALA A 79 -30.72 1.59 11.34
CA ALA A 79 -31.19 2.54 12.34
C ALA A 79 -31.55 1.83 13.66
N GLY A 80 -31.00 2.32 14.77
CA GLY A 80 -31.19 1.74 16.11
C GLY A 80 -30.31 0.51 16.42
N GLN A 81 -29.47 0.05 15.50
CA GLN A 81 -28.54 -1.05 15.72
C GLN A 81 -27.10 -0.56 15.88
N LYS A 82 -26.28 -1.32 16.62
CA LYS A 82 -24.85 -1.07 16.78
C LYS A 82 -23.97 -1.78 15.74
N GLN A 83 -24.53 -2.78 15.05
CA GLN A 83 -23.85 -3.56 14.02
C GLN A 83 -24.64 -3.49 12.71
N GLY A 84 -23.90 -3.51 11.61
CA GLY A 84 -24.46 -3.48 10.27
C GLY A 84 -24.60 -4.85 9.61
N PRO A 85 -25.46 -4.95 8.58
CA PRO A 85 -25.57 -6.15 7.76
C PRO A 85 -24.34 -6.35 6.85
N SER A 86 -23.97 -7.61 6.62
CA SER A 86 -23.01 -8.01 5.59
C SER A 86 -23.69 -8.21 4.24
N GLY A 87 -22.94 -8.06 3.15
CA GLY A 87 -23.41 -8.35 1.79
C GLY A 87 -24.24 -7.22 1.15
N ILE A 88 -24.19 -6.01 1.70
CA ILE A 88 -24.79 -4.83 1.07
C ILE A 88 -23.83 -4.30 0.02
N ASN A 89 -24.32 -4.12 -1.20
CA ASN A 89 -23.58 -3.45 -2.27
C ASN A 89 -23.44 -1.95 -1.94
N VAL A 90 -22.21 -1.45 -2.00
CA VAL A 90 -21.89 -0.03 -1.85
C VAL A 90 -21.17 0.42 -3.11
N GLU A 91 -21.60 1.56 -3.64
CA GLU A 91 -21.07 2.14 -4.87
C GLU A 91 -20.43 3.49 -4.59
N LEU A 92 -19.22 3.68 -5.10
CA LEU A 92 -18.53 4.96 -5.13
C LEU A 92 -18.53 5.47 -6.57
N VAL A 93 -19.20 6.60 -6.78
CA VAL A 93 -19.40 7.20 -8.10
C VAL A 93 -18.70 8.56 -8.13
N ASN A 94 -17.86 8.79 -9.14
CA ASN A 94 -17.24 10.11 -9.36
C ASN A 94 -18.09 10.99 -10.29
N GLU A 95 -17.67 12.25 -10.48
CA GLU A 95 -18.39 13.22 -11.33
C GLU A 95 -18.42 12.81 -12.82
N ASN A 96 -17.47 11.99 -13.26
CA ASN A 96 -17.41 11.47 -14.63
C ASN A 96 -18.35 10.26 -14.84
N GLY A 97 -18.96 9.75 -13.77
CA GLY A 97 -19.80 8.56 -13.81
C GLY A 97 -19.03 7.24 -13.68
N ASP A 98 -17.73 7.26 -13.36
CA ASP A 98 -16.99 6.04 -13.05
C ASP A 98 -17.51 5.46 -11.73
N VAL A 99 -17.86 4.18 -11.76
CA VAL A 99 -18.44 3.47 -10.62
C VAL A 99 -17.46 2.43 -10.11
N ARG A 100 -17.28 2.41 -8.78
CA ARG A 100 -16.59 1.34 -8.08
C ARG A 100 -17.55 0.66 -7.13
N HIS A 101 -17.42 -0.65 -7.00
CA HIS A 101 -18.28 -1.47 -6.15
C HIS A 101 -17.48 -2.11 -5.03
N THR A 102 -18.12 -2.26 -3.88
CA THR A 102 -17.64 -3.07 -2.76
C THR A 102 -18.85 -3.67 -2.05
N VAL A 103 -18.60 -4.61 -1.13
CA VAL A 103 -19.65 -5.24 -0.32
C VAL A 103 -19.31 -5.09 1.16
N THR A 104 -20.34 -4.89 1.98
CA THR A 104 -20.14 -4.82 3.43
C THR A 104 -19.73 -6.18 4.00
N SER A 105 -18.79 -6.18 4.93
CA SER A 105 -18.40 -7.34 5.71
C SER A 105 -19.32 -7.54 6.92
N VAL A 106 -19.07 -8.59 7.71
CA VAL A 106 -19.79 -8.81 8.98
C VAL A 106 -19.59 -7.61 9.90
N GLY A 107 -20.69 -7.02 10.39
CA GLY A 107 -20.65 -5.80 11.19
C GLY A 107 -20.79 -4.51 10.37
N GLY A 108 -20.93 -4.62 9.05
CA GLY A 108 -21.30 -3.52 8.15
C GLY A 108 -20.13 -2.73 7.57
N ASP A 109 -18.88 -3.11 7.85
CA ASP A 109 -17.71 -2.37 7.38
C ASP A 109 -17.51 -2.54 5.87
N PHE A 110 -17.12 -1.47 5.20
CA PHE A 110 -16.75 -1.49 3.79
C PHE A 110 -15.48 -0.66 3.55
N HIS A 111 -14.83 -0.96 2.44
CA HIS A 111 -13.63 -0.25 2.00
C HIS A 111 -13.53 -0.20 0.46
N PHE A 112 -12.95 0.88 -0.04
CA PHE A 112 -12.47 1.05 -1.39
C PHE A 112 -10.95 1.26 -1.34
N THR A 113 -10.18 0.44 -2.03
CA THR A 113 -8.71 0.51 -2.05
C THR A 113 -8.21 0.49 -3.49
N PRO A 114 -7.22 1.32 -3.87
CA PRO A 114 -7.06 2.77 -3.65
C PRO A 114 -7.96 3.56 -4.60
N VAL A 115 -8.36 4.79 -4.26
CA VAL A 115 -9.04 5.76 -5.15
C VAL A 115 -8.03 6.75 -5.72
#